data_AF-F0GBK2-F1
#
_entry.id   AF-F0GBK2-F1
#
_cell.length_a   1.000
_cell.length_b   1.000
_cell.length_c   1.000
_cell.angle_alpha   90.00
_cell.angle_beta   90.00
_cell.angle_gamma   90.00
#
_symmetry.space_group_name_H-M   'P 1'
#
loop_
_entity.id
_entity.type
_entity.pdbx_description
1 polymer ?
#
loop_
_entity_poly.entity_id
_entity_poly.type
_entity_poly.pdbx_seq_one_letter_code
_entity_poly.pdbx_strand_id
1 'polypeptide(L)'
;PLPLALSLPLDLDVEADAQRDRFIRVHAARGPDGMPVLDALRQQGAGTLGSLVQASGLARLPAGRRIARGDAVPYYDFAHWLA
;
A
#
# COMPACT_ATOMS: atom_id res chain seq x y z
N PRO A 1 -15.91 7.68 8.45
CA PRO A 1 -15.78 6.68 7.36
C PRO A 1 -14.46 6.91 6.65
N LEU A 2 -13.75 5.87 6.21
CA LEU A 2 -12.50 6.06 5.44
C LEU A 2 -12.84 6.60 4.05
N PRO A 3 -11.94 7.37 3.41
CA PRO A 3 -12.14 7.86 2.05
C PRO A 3 -12.31 6.70 1.05
N LEU A 4 -12.94 7.01 -0.09
CA LEU A 4 -13.08 6.05 -1.18
C LEU A 4 -11.67 5.67 -1.68
N ALA A 5 -11.38 4.38 -1.71
CA ALA A 5 -10.06 3.85 -2.05
C ALA A 5 -10.13 3.06 -3.35
N LEU A 6 -9.12 3.21 -4.20
CA LEU A 6 -8.93 2.28 -5.32
C LEU A 6 -8.50 0.93 -4.77
N SER A 7 -8.91 -0.16 -5.40
CA SER A 7 -8.43 -1.50 -5.04
C SER A 7 -7.38 -1.90 -6.07
N LEU A 8 -6.12 -2.02 -5.65
CA LEU A 8 -5.00 -2.29 -6.54
C LEU A 8 -4.17 -3.48 -6.05
N PRO A 9 -3.58 -4.29 -6.96
CA PRO A 9 -2.79 -5.46 -6.59
C PRO A 9 -1.51 -5.04 -5.88
N LEU A 10 -1.17 -5.74 -4.79
CA LEU A 10 0.06 -5.53 -4.02
C LEU A 10 1.17 -6.50 -4.46
N ASP A 11 2.35 -6.01 -4.83
CA ASP A 11 3.51 -6.85 -5.18
C ASP A 11 4.33 -7.31 -3.96
N LEU A 12 3.63 -7.75 -2.90
CA LEU A 12 4.27 -8.21 -1.67
C LEU A 12 3.39 -9.23 -0.95
N ASP A 13 4.01 -10.34 -0.53
CA ASP A 13 3.42 -11.25 0.44
C ASP A 13 3.51 -10.65 1.84
N VAL A 14 2.39 -10.62 2.56
CA VAL A 14 2.32 -10.03 3.90
C VAL A 14 1.60 -10.96 4.86
N GLU A 15 2.32 -11.35 5.93
CA GLU A 15 1.74 -12.10 7.04
C GLU A 15 0.69 -11.29 7.80
N ALA A 16 -0.30 -11.98 8.35
CA ALA A 16 -1.35 -11.37 9.14
C ALA A 16 -0.79 -10.72 10.41
N ASP A 17 -1.24 -9.50 10.72
CA ASP A 17 -1.06 -8.89 12.03
C ASP A 17 -2.39 -8.98 12.78
N ALA A 18 -2.43 -9.73 13.88
CA ALA A 18 -3.68 -10.01 14.59
C ALA A 18 -4.27 -8.80 15.34
N GLN A 19 -3.47 -7.75 15.57
CA GLN A 19 -3.83 -6.69 16.50
C GLN A 19 -4.31 -5.42 15.81
N ARG A 20 -3.86 -5.15 14.58
CA ARG A 20 -4.12 -3.86 13.93
C ARG A 20 -4.10 -3.91 12.42
N ASP A 21 -4.89 -3.00 11.86
CA ASP A 21 -4.70 -2.58 10.47
C ASP A 21 -3.33 -1.91 10.33
N ARG A 22 -2.63 -2.24 9.25
CA ARG A 22 -1.37 -1.60 8.90
C ARG A 22 -1.55 -0.77 7.65
N PHE A 23 -0.96 0.41 7.66
CA PHE A 23 -0.85 1.26 6.49
C PHE A 23 0.61 1.29 6.07
N ILE A 24 0.91 0.72 4.90
CA ILE A 24 2.27 0.68 4.36
C ILE A 24 2.42 1.71 3.25
N ARG A 25 3.59 2.34 3.16
CA ARG A 25 3.93 3.21 2.02
C ARG A 25 4.15 2.35 0.80
N VAL A 26 3.52 2.76 -0.28
CA VAL A 26 3.63 2.11 -1.58
C VAL A 26 3.93 3.13 -2.66
N HIS A 27 4.59 2.68 -3.71
CA HIS A 27 4.69 3.38 -4.96
C HIS A 27 3.79 2.67 -5.98
N ALA A 28 2.84 3.40 -6.57
CA ALA A 28 2.00 2.89 -7.64
C ALA A 28 2.78 2.94 -8.96
N ALA A 29 3.11 1.76 -9.48
CA ALA A 29 3.82 1.59 -10.74
C ALA A 29 2.92 0.88 -11.78
N ARG A 30 3.44 0.73 -13.00
CA ARG A 30 2.85 -0.17 -13.99
C ARG A 30 3.59 -1.50 -13.96
N GLY A 31 2.84 -2.59 -13.83
CA GLY A 31 3.34 -3.95 -13.93
C GLY A 31 3.72 -4.33 -15.37
N PRO A 32 4.26 -5.54 -15.58
CA PRO A 32 4.68 -6.04 -16.91
C PRO A 32 3.54 -6.13 -17.93
N ASP A 33 2.30 -6.27 -17.47
CA ASP A 33 1.07 -6.29 -18.26
C ASP A 33 0.52 -4.88 -18.56
N GLY A 34 1.21 -3.84 -18.09
CA GLY A 34 0.81 -2.44 -18.21
C GLY A 34 -0.24 -1.99 -17.20
N MET A 35 -0.70 -2.88 -16.31
CA MET A 35 -1.72 -2.60 -15.30
C MET A 35 -1.10 -1.98 -14.04
N PRO A 36 -1.85 -1.17 -13.28
CA PRO A 36 -1.34 -0.59 -12.04
C PRO A 36 -1.05 -1.65 -10.98
N VAL A 37 0.09 -1.53 -10.31
CA VAL A 37 0.52 -2.39 -9.20
C VAL A 37 1.13 -1.55 -8.08
N LEU A 38 0.99 -2.00 -6.83
CA LEU A 38 1.55 -1.35 -5.66
C LEU A 38 2.86 -2.03 -5.26
N ASP A 39 3.96 -1.29 -5.38
CA ASP A 39 5.28 -1.72 -4.93
C ASP A 39 5.49 -1.26 -3.49
N ALA A 40 5.68 -2.20 -2.57
CA ALA A 40 5.99 -1.90 -1.18
C ALA A 40 7.43 -1.37 -1.06
N LEU A 41 7.59 -0.16 -0.52
CA LEU A 41 8.93 0.41 -0.33
C LEU A 41 9.69 -0.34 0.77
N ARG A 42 10.97 -0.67 0.56
CA ARG A 42 11.76 -1.50 1.48
C ARG A 42 11.85 -0.96 2.92
N GLN A 43 11.76 0.36 3.11
CA GLN A 43 11.81 0.97 4.44
C GLN A 43 10.44 1.43 4.90
N GLN A 44 9.87 0.68 5.85
CA GLN A 44 8.55 0.95 6.42
C GLN A 44 8.60 1.54 7.85
N GLY A 45 9.79 1.85 8.38
CA GLY A 45 9.95 2.47 9.69
C GLY A 45 9.44 3.92 9.74
N ALA A 46 8.74 4.29 10.82
CA ALA A 46 8.19 5.64 10.99
C ALA A 46 9.28 6.73 11.14
N GLY A 47 10.52 6.35 11.46
CA GLY A 47 11.65 7.27 11.65
C GLY A 47 12.41 7.68 10.38
N THR A 48 11.94 7.28 9.19
CA THR A 48 12.66 7.53 7.92
C THR A 48 11.76 8.25 6.91
N LEU A 49 11.90 9.58 6.84
CA LEU A 49 11.15 10.43 5.90
C LEU A 49 11.49 10.15 4.42
N GLY A 50 12.67 9.58 4.13
CA GLY A 50 13.08 9.25 2.76
C GLY A 50 12.11 8.33 2.01
N SER A 51 11.38 7.46 2.73
CA SER A 51 10.35 6.59 2.14
C SER A 51 9.10 7.35 1.70
N LEU A 52 8.79 8.51 2.28
CA LEU A 52 7.62 9.31 1.89
C LEU A 52 7.82 10.04 0.57
N VAL A 53 9.04 10.50 0.27
CA VAL A 53 9.36 11.15 -1.00
C VAL A 53 9.16 10.20 -2.19
N GLN A 54 9.32 8.90 -1.96
CA GLN A 54 9.19 7.86 -2.99
C GLN A 54 7.80 7.22 -3.03
N ALA A 55 6.96 7.48 -2.03
CA ALA A 55 5.64 6.90 -1.93
C ALA A 55 4.65 7.74 -2.72
N SER A 56 3.80 7.08 -3.51
CA SER A 56 2.64 7.71 -4.13
C SER A 56 1.41 7.67 -3.22
N GLY A 57 1.40 6.78 -2.22
CA GLY A 57 0.29 6.66 -1.29
C GLY A 57 0.46 5.57 -0.24
N LEU A 58 -0.66 5.16 0.35
CA LEU A 58 -0.74 4.13 1.37
C LEU A 58 -1.61 2.96 0.94
N ALA A 59 -1.15 1.73 1.20
CA ALA A 59 -1.97 0.54 1.13
C ALA A 59 -2.43 0.11 2.53
N ARG A 60 -3.72 -0.20 2.70
CA ARG A 60 -4.27 -0.71 3.95
C ARG A 60 -4.31 -2.23 3.95
N LEU A 61 -3.67 -2.81 4.95
CA LEU A 61 -3.64 -4.24 5.21
C LEU A 61 -4.52 -4.52 6.43
N PRO A 62 -5.67 -5.21 6.27
CA PRO A 62 -6.57 -5.47 7.38
C PRO A 62 -5.95 -6.37 8.46
N ALA A 63 -6.30 -6.11 9.72
CA ALA A 63 -5.93 -6.99 10.83
C ALA A 63 -6.43 -8.43 10.59
N GLY A 64 -5.65 -9.41 11.02
CA GLY A 64 -5.99 -10.83 10.97
C GLY A 64 -6.02 -11.45 9.56
N ARG A 65 -5.70 -10.68 8.51
CA ARG A 65 -5.69 -11.18 7.12
C ARG A 65 -4.26 -11.27 6.59
N ARG A 66 -3.90 -12.46 6.12
CA ARG A 66 -2.71 -12.66 5.26
C ARG A 66 -3.03 -12.13 3.87
N ILE A 67 -2.09 -11.43 3.26
CA ILE A 67 -2.17 -10.91 1.90
C ILE A 67 -1.16 -11.67 1.05
N ALA A 68 -1.61 -12.26 -0.05
CA ALA A 68 -0.72 -12.87 -1.03
C ALA A 68 -0.33 -11.82 -2.09
N ARG A 69 0.85 -11.96 -2.69
CA ARG A 69 1.24 -11.15 -3.86
C ARG A 69 0.14 -11.21 -4.93
N GLY A 70 -0.25 -10.04 -5.43
CA GLY A 70 -1.30 -9.86 -6.42
C GLY A 70 -2.70 -9.65 -5.84
N ASP A 71 -2.90 -9.87 -4.54
CA ASP A 71 -4.17 -9.56 -3.89
C ASP A 71 -4.46 -8.05 -3.99
N ALA A 72 -5.70 -7.73 -4.34
CA ALA A 72 -6.16 -6.35 -4.37
C ALA A 72 -6.39 -5.82 -2.95
N VAL A 73 -5.77 -4.69 -2.63
CA VAL A 73 -5.86 -4.01 -1.34
C VAL A 73 -6.30 -2.56 -1.52
N PRO A 74 -6.97 -1.96 -0.52
CA PRO A 74 -7.33 -0.55 -0.56
C PRO A 74 -6.08 0.35 -0.64
N TYR A 75 -6.05 1.21 -1.64
CA TYR A 75 -5.01 2.20 -1.92
C TYR A 75 -5.54 3.62 -1.73
N TYR A 76 -4.79 4.41 -0.98
CA TYR A 76 -5.04 5.80 -0.67
C TYR A 76 -3.94 6.66 -1.29
N ASP A 77 -4.26 7.32 -2.41
CA ASP A 77 -3.36 8.17 -3.15
C ASP A 77 -3.14 9.51 -2.43
N PHE A 78 -1.88 9.90 -2.22
CA PHE A 78 -1.54 11.17 -1.60
C PHE A 78 -1.96 12.37 -2.46
N ALA A 79 -1.87 12.27 -3.79
CA ALA A 79 -2.20 13.38 -4.67
C ALA A 79 -3.67 13.80 -4.52
N HIS A 80 -4.56 12.82 -4.33
CA HIS A 80 -5.99 13.06 -4.13
C HIS A 80 -6.34 13.52 -2.71
N TRP A 81 -5.49 13.28 -1.72
CA TRP A 81 -5.73 13.63 -0.32
C TRP A 81 -5.10 14.96 0.10
N LEU A 82 -4.10 15.45 -0.64
CA LEU A 82 -3.40 16.71 -0.38
C LEU A 82 -3.90 17.88 -1.26
N ALA A 83 -4.96 17.67 -2.04
CA ALA A 83 -5.58 18.65 -2.93
C ALA A 83 -6.68 19.46 -2.24
#